data_AF-A0A4Q1EQ30-F1
#
_entry.id   AF-A0A4Q1EQ30-F1
#
_cell.length_a   1.000
_cell.length_b   1.000
_cell.length_c   1.000
_cell.angle_alpha   90.00
_cell.angle_beta   90.00
_cell.angle_gamma   90.00
#
_symmetry.space_group_name_H-M   'P 1'
#
loop_
_entity.id
_entity.type
_entity.pdbx_description
1 polymer ?
#
loop_
_entity_poly.entity_id
_entity_poly.type
_entity_poly.pdbx_seq_one_letter_code
_entity_poly.pdbx_strand_id
1 'polypeptide(L)'
;MKKTILFSVMLLGTCIFAQKSPVLGGDRDVHGCIGSAGYTYSQLKNNCIKTFNQKIKLKEVGTDKSYTSTTAVIFNKSMTKAEVFIPDGAAKSIILDKQGKQKIWKSGTHVKDSYVLTPYKKSYQIKKNDEVIYQ
;
A
#
# COMPACT_ATOMS: atom_id res chain seq x y z
N MET A 1 -58.68 -6.82 -48.36
CA MET A 1 -57.40 -6.31 -48.91
C MET A 1 -57.31 -4.81 -48.64
N LYS A 2 -56.40 -4.38 -47.76
CA LYS A 2 -55.68 -3.11 -47.86
C LYS A 2 -54.53 -3.13 -46.83
N LYS A 3 -53.32 -3.27 -47.38
CA LYS A 3 -52.02 -3.02 -46.73
C LYS A 3 -51.99 -1.53 -46.33
N THR A 4 -51.32 -1.13 -45.26
CA THR A 4 -49.98 -0.48 -45.21
C THR A 4 -50.03 0.47 -43.99
N ILE A 5 -49.01 0.86 -43.24
CA ILE A 5 -47.54 0.73 -43.27
C ILE A 5 -47.08 1.07 -41.83
N LEU A 6 -46.05 0.37 -41.33
CA LEU A 6 -45.26 0.78 -40.15
C LEU A 6 -44.58 2.13 -40.44
N PHE A 7 -44.70 3.12 -39.54
CA PHE A 7 -43.67 4.15 -39.42
C PHE A 7 -43.19 4.22 -37.97
N SER A 8 -42.09 3.50 -37.76
CA SER A 8 -41.22 3.60 -36.61
C SER A 8 -40.62 5.01 -36.57
N VAL A 9 -40.94 5.80 -35.56
CA VAL A 9 -40.15 7.00 -35.21
C VAL A 9 -39.24 6.60 -34.06
N MET A 10 -38.02 6.23 -34.45
CA MET A 10 -36.88 6.02 -33.55
C MET A 10 -36.69 7.32 -32.76
N LEU A 11 -36.98 7.28 -31.46
CA LEU A 11 -36.60 8.34 -30.54
C LEU A 11 -35.06 8.36 -30.54
N LEU A 12 -34.45 9.35 -31.20
CA LEU A 12 -33.02 9.61 -31.08
C LEU A 12 -32.76 10.13 -29.67
N GLY A 13 -32.72 9.20 -28.72
CA GLY A 13 -32.13 9.39 -27.41
C GLY A 13 -30.64 9.59 -27.60
N THR A 14 -30.22 10.82 -27.86
CA THR A 14 -28.82 11.21 -27.66
C THR A 14 -28.58 11.15 -26.17
N CYS A 15 -28.16 9.98 -25.70
CA CYS A 15 -27.55 9.83 -24.39
C CYS A 15 -26.40 10.82 -24.36
N ILE A 16 -26.62 11.93 -23.64
CA ILE A 16 -25.57 12.81 -23.18
C ILE A 16 -24.62 11.89 -22.43
N PHE A 17 -23.52 11.49 -23.07
CA PHE A 17 -22.37 10.97 -22.37
C PHE A 17 -21.88 12.15 -21.54
N ALA A 18 -22.47 12.31 -20.35
CA ALA A 18 -21.93 13.13 -19.30
C ALA A 18 -20.54 12.58 -19.06
N GLN A 19 -19.52 13.20 -19.66
CA GLN A 19 -18.13 12.96 -19.33
C GLN A 19 -17.98 13.36 -17.88
N LYS A 20 -18.19 12.39 -16.99
CA LYS A 20 -17.93 12.53 -15.57
C LYS A 20 -16.43 12.75 -15.44
N SER A 21 -16.03 14.01 -15.35
CA SER A 21 -14.64 14.38 -15.07
C SER A 21 -14.21 13.56 -13.85
N PRO A 22 -13.05 12.88 -13.90
CA PRO A 22 -12.60 12.09 -12.77
C PRO A 22 -12.52 13.02 -11.55
N VAL A 23 -13.19 12.64 -10.47
CA VAL A 23 -13.13 13.39 -9.22
C VAL A 23 -11.70 13.30 -8.71
N LEU A 24 -10.95 14.39 -8.83
CA LEU A 24 -9.60 14.47 -8.29
C LEU A 24 -9.67 14.31 -6.76
N GLY A 25 -8.90 13.37 -6.20
CA GLY A 25 -8.97 13.03 -4.78
C GLY A 25 -10.24 12.29 -4.36
N GLY A 26 -10.98 11.70 -5.32
CA GLY A 26 -12.11 10.82 -5.05
C GLY A 26 -11.71 9.41 -4.55
N ASP A 27 -10.42 9.11 -4.49
CA ASP A 27 -9.84 7.82 -4.10
C ASP A 27 -9.34 7.81 -2.64
N ARG A 28 -9.95 8.62 -1.78
CA ARG A 28 -9.67 8.59 -0.33
C ARG A 28 -10.03 7.23 0.24
N ASP A 29 -9.10 6.61 0.96
CA ASP A 29 -9.40 5.41 1.75
C ASP A 29 -10.15 5.75 3.06
N VAL A 30 -10.45 4.72 3.86
CA VAL A 30 -11.17 4.85 5.14
C VAL A 30 -10.47 5.77 6.15
N HIS A 31 -9.18 6.05 5.96
CA HIS A 31 -8.40 6.97 6.78
C HIS A 31 -8.27 8.36 6.15
N GLY A 32 -8.92 8.60 5.01
CA GLY A 32 -8.84 9.85 4.26
C GLY A 32 -7.56 9.98 3.42
N CYS A 33 -6.75 8.92 3.28
CA CYS A 33 -5.51 8.99 2.52
C CYS A 33 -5.79 8.89 1.02
N ILE A 34 -5.21 9.82 0.26
CA ILE A 34 -5.33 9.87 -1.21
C ILE A 34 -4.22 9.03 -1.83
N GLY A 35 -4.53 7.78 -2.19
CA GLY A 35 -3.56 6.82 -2.72
C GLY A 35 -2.89 7.28 -4.00
N SER A 36 -3.66 7.87 -4.93
CA SER A 36 -3.21 8.44 -6.20
C SER A 36 -2.19 9.58 -6.04
N ALA A 37 -2.23 10.28 -4.89
CA ALA A 37 -1.25 11.31 -4.53
C ALA A 37 -0.02 10.73 -3.79
N GLY A 38 0.07 9.40 -3.68
CA GLY A 38 1.13 8.65 -3.03
C GLY A 38 1.03 8.58 -1.51
N TYR A 39 -0.15 8.85 -0.93
CA TYR A 39 -0.37 8.78 0.51
C TYR A 39 -0.82 7.38 0.94
N THR A 40 -0.21 6.90 2.02
CA THR A 40 -0.59 5.67 2.72
C THR A 40 -0.76 5.97 4.20
N TYR A 41 -1.77 5.39 4.83
CA TYR A 41 -1.98 5.54 6.26
C TYR A 41 -0.87 4.85 7.06
N SER A 42 -0.29 5.56 8.02
CA SER A 42 0.63 4.99 9.01
C SER A 42 -0.09 4.84 10.34
N GLN A 43 -0.14 3.61 10.85
CA GLN A 43 -0.73 3.30 12.14
C GLN A 43 0.09 3.91 13.29
N LEU A 44 1.43 3.95 13.18
CA LEU A 44 2.28 4.54 14.22
C LEU A 44 2.26 6.07 14.23
N LYS A 45 2.01 6.71 13.09
CA LYS A 45 1.90 8.17 12.98
C LYS A 45 0.47 8.67 13.15
N ASN A 46 -0.53 7.79 13.01
CA ASN A 46 -1.94 8.15 12.98
C ASN A 46 -2.22 9.24 11.92
N ASN A 47 -1.59 9.11 10.75
CA ASN A 47 -1.64 10.10 9.68
C ASN A 47 -1.29 9.49 8.32
N CYS A 48 -1.71 10.14 7.25
CA CYS A 48 -1.34 9.84 5.88
C CYS A 48 0.09 10.31 5.60
N ILE A 49 0.94 9.40 5.15
CA ILE A 49 2.35 9.66 4.84
C ILE A 49 2.70 9.25 3.43
N LYS A 50 3.81 9.76 2.91
CA LYS A 50 4.43 9.30 1.67
C LYS A 50 5.59 8.39 2.01
N THR A 51 5.52 7.11 1.65
CA THR A 51 6.55 6.10 1.96
C THR A 51 7.90 6.47 1.36
N PHE A 52 7.92 7.03 0.15
CA PHE A 52 9.14 7.47 -0.53
C PHE A 52 9.86 8.66 0.12
N ASN A 53 9.16 9.43 0.97
CA ASN A 53 9.71 10.53 1.76
C ASN A 53 10.27 10.08 3.11
N GLN A 54 10.11 8.80 3.49
CA GLN A 54 10.59 8.31 4.77
C GLN A 54 12.11 8.15 4.78
N LYS A 55 12.70 8.27 5.98
CA LYS A 55 14.15 8.23 6.18
C LYS A 55 14.73 6.83 5.92
N ILE A 56 14.04 5.80 6.38
CA ILE A 56 14.49 4.41 6.24
C ILE A 56 13.72 3.80 5.08
N LYS A 57 14.43 3.53 4.00
CA LYS A 57 13.92 2.89 2.80
C LYS A 57 14.79 1.68 2.50
N LEU A 58 14.16 0.53 2.30
CA LEU A 58 14.83 -0.73 1.99
C LEU A 58 14.47 -1.14 0.55
N LYS A 59 15.43 -1.69 -0.17
CA LYS A 59 15.24 -2.13 -1.55
C LYS A 59 14.88 -3.61 -1.59
N GLU A 60 13.97 -3.96 -2.48
CA GLU A 60 13.59 -5.36 -2.71
C GLU A 60 14.81 -6.18 -3.12
N VAL A 61 14.90 -7.41 -2.63
CA VAL A 61 15.99 -8.34 -2.92
C VAL A 61 15.45 -9.52 -3.70
N GLY A 62 16.21 -10.01 -4.69
CA GLY A 62 15.94 -11.28 -5.35
C GLY A 62 14.63 -11.29 -6.12
N THR A 63 14.45 -10.35 -7.05
CA THR A 63 13.25 -10.27 -7.89
C THR A 63 13.60 -10.40 -9.36
N ASP A 64 12.84 -11.23 -10.07
CA ASP A 64 12.94 -11.37 -11.54
C ASP A 64 12.15 -10.27 -12.27
N LYS A 65 11.56 -9.32 -11.51
CA LYS A 65 10.84 -8.18 -12.06
C LYS A 65 11.81 -7.24 -12.78
N SER A 66 11.31 -6.59 -13.85
CA SER A 66 12.04 -5.53 -14.56
C SER A 66 12.22 -4.24 -13.76
N TYR A 67 11.65 -4.17 -12.55
CA TYR A 67 11.74 -3.04 -11.64
C TYR A 67 12.03 -3.51 -10.21
N THR A 68 12.58 -2.61 -9.40
CA THR A 68 12.86 -2.85 -7.98
C THR A 68 11.91 -2.03 -7.12
N SER A 69 11.12 -2.68 -6.27
CA SER A 69 10.28 -1.96 -5.30
C SER A 69 11.10 -1.50 -4.09
N THR A 70 10.57 -0.52 -3.37
CA THR A 70 11.13 -0.07 -2.09
C THR A 70 10.07 -0.08 -1.01
N THR A 71 10.47 -0.45 0.21
CA THR A 71 9.63 -0.38 1.41
C THR A 71 10.16 0.69 2.34
N ALA A 72 9.26 1.30 3.12
CA ALA A 72 9.63 2.23 4.18
C ALA A 72 9.52 1.55 5.54
N VAL A 73 10.37 1.98 6.48
CA VAL A 73 10.30 1.60 7.89
C VAL A 73 10.13 2.84 8.76
N ILE A 74 9.15 2.81 9.66
CA ILE A 74 8.91 3.86 10.64
C ILE A 74 8.99 3.27 12.03
N PHE A 75 9.78 3.88 12.91
CA PHE A 75 9.78 3.55 14.32
C PHE A 75 8.87 4.52 15.09
N ASN A 76 8.24 4.02 16.16
CA ASN A 76 7.69 4.90 17.19
C ASN A 76 8.83 5.59 17.97
N LYS A 77 8.49 6.61 18.77
CA LYS A 77 9.48 7.41 19.51
C LYS A 77 10.38 6.59 20.44
N SER A 78 9.82 5.56 21.09
CA SER A 78 10.54 4.68 22.01
C SER A 78 11.27 3.51 21.32
N MET A 79 11.19 3.41 20.00
CA MET A 79 11.69 2.28 19.20
C MET A 79 11.16 0.90 19.62
N THR A 80 10.05 0.84 20.38
CA THR A 80 9.43 -0.44 20.78
C THR A 80 8.59 -1.04 19.66
N LYS A 81 8.16 -0.24 18.69
CA LYS A 81 7.40 -0.69 17.51
C LYS A 81 8.04 -0.20 16.23
N ALA A 82 7.99 -1.03 15.19
CA ALA A 82 8.36 -0.69 13.83
C ALA A 82 7.17 -0.96 12.90
N GLU A 83 6.81 0.00 12.06
CA GLU A 83 5.85 -0.17 10.98
C GLU A 83 6.62 -0.33 9.68
N VAL A 84 6.36 -1.44 8.97
CA VAL A 84 6.98 -1.77 7.69
C VAL A 84 5.89 -1.76 6.62
N PHE A 85 6.10 -0.99 5.54
CA PHE A 85 5.12 -0.82 4.47
C PHE A 85 5.35 -1.84 3.36
N ILE A 86 4.45 -2.79 3.14
CA ILE A 86 4.65 -3.84 2.14
C ILE A 86 3.79 -3.50 0.92
N PRO A 87 4.37 -3.05 -0.22
CA PRO A 87 3.60 -2.57 -1.36
C PRO A 87 2.67 -3.64 -1.96
N ASP A 88 3.16 -4.89 -1.99
CA ASP A 88 2.47 -6.04 -2.60
C ASP A 88 1.74 -6.92 -1.56
N GLY A 89 1.61 -6.44 -0.32
CA GLY A 89 0.96 -7.17 0.78
C GLY A 89 -0.56 -6.96 0.82
N ALA A 90 -1.30 -7.95 1.32
CA ALA A 90 -2.75 -7.80 1.56
C ALA A 90 -3.06 -6.65 2.54
N ALA A 91 -2.15 -6.38 3.48
CA ALA A 91 -2.13 -5.19 4.30
C ALA A 91 -1.06 -4.21 3.81
N LYS A 92 -1.41 -2.92 3.66
CA LYS A 92 -0.49 -1.86 3.20
C LYS A 92 0.71 -1.64 4.13
N SER A 93 0.60 -2.03 5.40
CA SER A 93 1.67 -2.02 6.39
C SER A 93 1.47 -3.09 7.46
N ILE A 94 2.56 -3.44 8.16
CA ILE A 94 2.56 -4.35 9.31
C ILE A 94 3.27 -3.70 10.50
N ILE A 95 2.76 -3.96 11.72
CA ILE A 95 3.40 -3.54 12.97
C ILE A 95 4.22 -4.70 13.54
N LEU A 96 5.47 -4.40 13.87
CA LEU A 96 6.41 -5.31 14.49
C LEU A 96 6.77 -4.82 15.88
N ASP A 97 6.87 -5.74 16.83
CA ASP A 97 7.19 -5.46 18.22
C ASP A 97 8.65 -5.79 18.54
N LYS A 98 9.31 -4.91 19.27
CA LYS A 98 10.71 -5.09 19.68
C LYS A 98 10.84 -6.27 20.62
N GLN A 99 11.84 -7.10 20.37
CA GLN A 99 12.15 -8.29 21.13
C GLN A 99 13.23 -8.00 22.17
N GLY A 100 12.80 -7.82 23.42
CA GLY A 100 13.68 -7.56 24.56
C GLY A 100 14.59 -6.34 24.35
N LYS A 101 15.86 -6.48 24.74
CA LYS A 101 16.86 -5.39 24.62
C LYS A 101 17.53 -5.34 23.24
N GLN A 102 17.43 -6.40 22.44
CA GLN A 102 18.06 -6.48 21.13
C GLN A 102 17.33 -5.60 20.10
N LYS A 103 18.04 -5.19 19.05
CA LYS A 103 17.46 -4.44 17.92
C LYS A 103 16.75 -5.38 16.95
N ILE A 104 15.82 -6.18 17.43
CA ILE A 104 15.05 -7.14 16.62
C ILE A 104 13.57 -6.81 16.80
N TRP A 105 12.81 -6.71 15.72
CA TRP A 105 11.35 -6.56 15.78
C TRP A 105 10.68 -7.70 15.03
N LYS A 106 9.61 -8.27 15.61
CA LYS A 106 8.90 -9.42 15.05
C LYS A 106 7.41 -9.14 14.91
N SER A 107 6.77 -9.78 13.92
CA SER A 107 5.30 -9.76 13.81
C SER A 107 4.65 -10.52 14.96
N GLY A 108 3.42 -10.15 15.28
CA GLY A 108 2.59 -10.90 16.23
C GLY A 108 2.14 -12.25 15.67
N THR A 109 1.76 -13.17 16.56
CA THR A 109 1.31 -14.53 16.22
C THR A 109 0.00 -14.58 15.41
N HIS A 110 -0.75 -13.48 15.38
CA HIS A 110 -1.98 -13.35 14.58
C HIS A 110 -1.70 -13.01 13.10
N VAL A 111 -0.45 -12.67 12.75
CA VAL A 111 -0.05 -12.44 11.36
C VAL A 111 0.35 -13.77 10.75
N LYS A 112 -0.25 -14.12 9.61
CA LYS A 112 -0.01 -15.40 8.90
C LYS A 112 1.47 -15.65 8.60
N ASP A 113 2.15 -14.62 8.12
CA ASP A 113 3.57 -14.67 7.77
C ASP A 113 4.44 -14.15 8.92
N SER A 114 5.59 -14.79 9.13
CA SER A 114 6.59 -14.37 10.11
C SER A 114 7.45 -13.26 9.51
N TYR A 115 7.41 -12.08 10.11
CA TYR A 115 8.21 -10.94 9.70
C TYR A 115 9.25 -10.60 10.75
N VAL A 116 10.51 -10.43 10.34
CA VAL A 116 11.61 -10.09 11.26
C VAL A 116 12.43 -8.95 10.68
N LEU A 117 12.43 -7.80 11.38
CA LEU A 117 13.26 -6.64 11.05
C LEU A 117 14.52 -6.67 11.93
N THR A 118 15.69 -6.64 11.28
CA THR A 118 16.99 -6.64 11.96
C THR A 118 17.93 -5.60 11.36
N PRO A 119 18.94 -5.11 12.10
CA PRO A 119 19.95 -4.22 11.54
C PRO A 119 20.74 -4.99 10.48
N TYR A 120 21.10 -4.29 9.41
CA TYR A 120 21.89 -4.85 8.33
C TYR A 120 22.76 -3.74 7.71
N LYS A 121 24.08 -3.95 7.72
CA LYS A 121 25.06 -2.94 7.31
C LYS A 121 24.80 -1.60 8.02
N LYS A 122 24.49 -0.54 7.26
CA LYS A 122 24.20 0.82 7.76
C LYS A 122 22.70 1.11 7.93
N SER A 123 21.83 0.12 7.71
CA SER A 123 20.37 0.25 7.74
C SER A 123 19.74 -0.99 8.39
N TYR A 124 18.66 -1.51 7.82
CA TYR A 124 17.90 -2.67 8.27
C TYR A 124 17.64 -3.61 7.10
N GLN A 125 17.29 -4.85 7.41
CA GLN A 125 16.69 -5.79 6.47
C GLN A 125 15.40 -6.33 7.09
N ILE A 126 14.44 -6.67 6.24
CA ILE A 126 13.22 -7.37 6.64
C ILE A 126 13.22 -8.75 6.01
N LYS A 127 12.99 -9.75 6.86
CA LYS A 127 12.75 -11.13 6.45
C LYS A 127 11.27 -11.46 6.50
N LYS A 128 10.81 -12.27 5.55
CA LYS A 128 9.50 -12.93 5.54
C LYS A 128 9.75 -14.43 5.52
N ASN A 129 9.25 -15.16 6.53
CA ASN A 129 9.42 -16.61 6.65
C ASN A 129 10.90 -17.03 6.45
N ASP A 130 11.81 -16.34 7.15
CA ASP A 130 13.27 -16.50 7.12
C ASP A 130 14.01 -16.09 5.84
N GLU A 131 13.30 -15.74 4.77
CA GLU A 131 13.86 -15.19 3.53
C GLU A 131 13.97 -13.66 3.59
N VAL A 132 15.11 -13.10 3.15
CA VAL A 132 15.30 -11.64 3.07
C VAL A 132 14.53 -11.10 1.86
N ILE A 133 13.55 -10.24 2.11
CA ILE A 133 12.71 -9.65 1.06
C ILE A 133 13.08 -8.19 0.75
N TYR A 134 13.62 -7.44 1.74
CA TYR A 134 14.17 -6.10 1.51
C TYR A 134 15.38 -5.81 2.41
N GLN A 135 16.35 -5.02 1.94
CA GLN A 135 17.54 -4.58 2.69
C GLN A 135 18.13 -3.23 2.23
#